data_AF-A0A954EI19-F1
#
_entry.id   AF-A0A954EI19-F1
#
_cell.length_a   1.000
_cell.length_b   1.000
_cell.length_c   1.000
_cell.angle_alpha   90.00
_cell.angle_beta   90.00
_cell.angle_gamma   90.00
#
_symmetry.space_group_name_H-M   'P 1'
#
loop_
_entity.id
_entity.type
_entity.pdbx_description
1 polymer ?
#
loop_
_entity_poly.entity_id
_entity_poly.type
_entity_poly.pdbx_seq_one_letter_code
_entity_poly.pdbx_strand_id
1 'polypeptide(L)'
;MASVTDMSRDYDTNAESKRAFQQLKTRLHRQMIDAMDLSKAGKLPEHELRKQLRALASHLCEMHSAYLPDSEREQMVNEIMDEMYGFGPLEPLMNDPEVSD
;
A
#
# COMPACT_ATOMS: atom_id res chain seq x y z
N MET A 1 -43.97 2.10 -9.56
CA MET A 1 -42.74 2.86 -9.86
C MET A 1 -41.84 2.74 -8.64
N ALA A 2 -40.84 1.86 -8.69
CA ALA A 2 -39.97 1.56 -7.56
C ALA A 2 -38.82 2.58 -7.45
N SER A 3 -38.39 2.79 -6.21
CA SER A 3 -37.64 3.90 -5.62
C SER A 3 -36.31 4.29 -6.29
N VAL A 4 -36.05 5.60 -6.30
CA VAL A 4 -34.78 6.24 -6.72
C VAL A 4 -33.82 6.45 -5.52
N THR A 5 -34.17 5.96 -4.33
CA THR A 5 -33.53 6.33 -3.05
C THR A 5 -32.41 5.39 -2.60
N ASP A 6 -32.17 4.28 -3.29
CA ASP A 6 -31.19 3.27 -2.88
C ASP A 6 -29.76 3.57 -3.38
N MET A 7 -29.65 4.20 -4.56
CA MET A 7 -28.38 4.31 -5.30
C MET A 7 -27.38 5.34 -4.73
N SER A 8 -27.81 6.25 -3.85
CA SER A 8 -26.90 7.22 -3.21
C SER A 8 -26.13 6.63 -2.02
N ARG A 9 -26.64 5.57 -1.40
CA ARG A 9 -26.08 5.04 -0.14
C ARG A 9 -24.83 4.17 -0.35
N ASP A 10 -24.74 3.50 -1.49
CA ASP A 10 -23.60 2.63 -1.83
C ASP A 10 -22.36 3.38 -2.32
N TYR A 11 -22.52 4.61 -2.83
CA TYR A 11 -21.40 5.46 -3.23
C TYR A 11 -20.64 6.03 -2.03
N ASP A 12 -21.36 6.43 -0.98
CA ASP A 12 -20.77 7.00 0.23
C ASP A 12 -19.94 5.96 0.99
N THR A 13 -20.42 4.71 1.11
CA THR A 13 -19.70 3.63 1.82
C THR A 13 -18.42 3.21 1.11
N ASN A 14 -18.42 3.17 -0.23
CA ASN A 14 -17.22 2.86 -1.01
C ASN A 14 -16.18 4.00 -0.91
N ALA A 15 -16.63 5.26 -0.98
CA ALA A 15 -15.73 6.40 -0.83
C ALA A 15 -15.10 6.47 0.57
N GLU A 16 -15.87 6.17 1.61
CA GLU A 16 -15.39 6.07 3.00
C GLU A 16 -14.38 4.93 3.17
N SER A 17 -14.67 3.74 2.63
CA SER A 17 -13.78 2.58 2.69
C SER A 17 -12.44 2.88 1.99
N LYS A 18 -12.49 3.50 0.82
CA LYS A 18 -11.29 3.94 0.09
C LYS A 18 -10.50 4.99 0.88
N ARG A 19 -11.16 5.94 1.55
CA ARG A 19 -10.48 6.94 2.40
C ARG A 19 -9.81 6.27 3.60
N ALA A 20 -10.50 5.35 4.28
CA ALA A 20 -9.94 4.61 5.40
C ALA A 20 -8.72 3.79 4.98
N PHE A 21 -8.78 3.14 3.82
CA PHE A 21 -7.66 2.42 3.23
C PHE A 21 -6.45 3.34 3.01
N GLN A 22 -6.64 4.51 2.36
CA GLN A 22 -5.55 5.45 2.09
C GLN A 22 -4.97 6.08 3.35
N GLN A 23 -5.80 6.37 4.36
CA GLN A 23 -5.35 6.86 5.67
C GLN A 23 -4.50 5.82 6.40
N LEU A 24 -4.94 4.56 6.39
CA LEU A 24 -4.18 3.46 6.97
C LEU A 24 -2.84 3.30 6.25
N LYS A 25 -2.84 3.24 4.91
CA LYS A 25 -1.62 3.15 4.10
C LYS A 25 -0.61 4.24 4.47
N THR A 26 -1.06 5.50 4.50
CA THR A 26 -0.21 6.66 4.86
C THR A 26 0.41 6.50 6.24
N ARG A 27 -0.37 6.01 7.22
CA ARG A 27 0.12 5.75 8.57
C ARG A 27 1.18 4.65 8.59
N LEU A 28 0.92 3.53 7.90
CA LEU A 28 1.85 2.40 7.85
C LEU A 28 3.15 2.77 7.14
N HIS A 29 3.08 3.49 6.03
CA HIS A 29 4.25 4.00 5.31
C HIS A 29 5.14 4.87 6.22
N ARG A 30 4.53 5.78 6.99
CA ARG A 30 5.27 6.60 7.96
C ARG A 30 5.91 5.75 9.07
N GLN A 31 5.20 4.77 9.61
CA GLN A 31 5.74 3.84 10.61
C GLN A 31 6.91 3.03 10.05
N MET A 32 6.86 2.63 8.78
CA MET A 32 7.97 1.95 8.12
C MET A 32 9.21 2.84 8.00
N ILE A 33 9.05 4.10 7.60
CA ILE A 33 10.15 5.06 7.55
C ILE A 33 10.75 5.28 8.94
N ASP A 34 9.91 5.47 9.96
CA ASP A 34 10.37 5.69 11.34
C ASP A 34 11.08 4.45 11.92
N ALA A 35 10.67 3.24 11.51
CA ALA A 35 11.30 1.98 11.91
C ALA A 35 12.56 1.64 11.11
N MET A 36 12.73 2.24 9.93
CA MET A 36 13.86 1.95 9.05
C MET A 36 15.11 2.70 9.48
N ASP A 37 16.10 1.95 9.95
CA ASP A 37 17.45 2.47 10.16
C ASP A 37 18.18 2.60 8.82
N LEU A 38 18.08 3.79 8.20
CA LEU A 38 18.72 4.11 6.91
C LEU A 38 20.24 3.84 6.90
N SER A 39 20.90 3.87 8.07
CA SER A 39 22.34 3.59 8.20
C SER A 39 22.69 2.10 8.00
N LYS A 40 21.71 1.21 8.17
CA LYS A 40 21.82 -0.24 7.94
C LYS A 40 21.23 -0.65 6.59
N ALA A 41 20.20 0.05 6.13
CA ALA A 41 19.55 -0.23 4.85
C ALA A 41 20.54 -0.19 3.66
N GLY A 42 21.45 0.79 3.63
CA GLY A 42 22.45 0.92 2.56
C GLY A 42 23.57 -0.15 2.56
N LYS A 43 23.58 -1.08 3.53
CA LYS A 43 24.58 -2.16 3.62
C LYS A 43 24.03 -3.51 3.18
N LEU A 44 22.72 -3.61 2.96
CA LEU A 44 22.06 -4.84 2.55
C LEU A 44 22.02 -4.94 1.02
N PRO A 45 22.16 -6.15 0.46
CA PRO A 45 21.77 -6.40 -0.92
C PRO A 45 20.31 -5.99 -1.15
N GLU A 46 20.02 -5.41 -2.30
CA GLU A 46 18.69 -4.88 -2.64
C GLU A 46 17.56 -5.91 -2.44
N HIS A 47 17.79 -7.16 -2.83
CA HIS A 47 16.81 -8.24 -2.67
C HIS A 47 16.50 -8.56 -1.19
N GLU A 48 17.50 -8.50 -0.31
CA GLU A 48 17.30 -8.72 1.13
C GLU A 48 16.60 -7.53 1.76
N LEU A 49 16.95 -6.31 1.37
CA LEU A 49 16.24 -5.10 1.80
C LEU A 49 14.76 -5.15 1.41
N ARG A 50 14.46 -5.56 0.16
CA ARG A 50 13.09 -5.74 -0.34
C ARG A 50 12.30 -6.74 0.50
N LYS A 51 12.91 -7.88 0.81
CA LYS A 51 12.29 -8.93 1.61
C LYS A 51 11.99 -8.43 3.04
N GLN A 52 12.91 -7.69 3.65
CA GLN A 52 12.74 -7.13 4.99
C GLN A 52 11.66 -6.05 5.03
N LEU A 53 11.65 -5.13 4.06
CA LEU A 53 10.61 -4.10 3.94
C LEU A 53 9.22 -4.73 3.74
N ARG A 54 9.11 -5.75 2.88
CA ARG A 54 7.83 -6.45 2.66
C ARG A 54 7.35 -7.18 3.90
N ALA A 55 8.26 -7.81 4.64
CA ALA A 55 7.94 -8.45 5.91
C ALA A 55 7.46 -7.43 6.96
N LEU A 56 8.11 -6.27 7.05
CA LEU A 56 7.71 -5.18 7.94
C LEU A 56 6.33 -4.62 7.55
N ALA A 57 6.09 -4.34 6.27
CA ALA A 57 4.79 -3.87 5.77
C ALA A 57 3.67 -4.86 6.10
N SER A 58 3.91 -6.15 5.88
CA SER A 58 2.93 -7.22 6.16
C SER A 58 2.62 -7.29 7.65
N HIS A 59 3.65 -7.26 8.49
CA HIS A 59 3.48 -7.27 9.95
C HIS A 59 2.70 -6.07 10.47
N LEU A 60 3.01 -4.87 9.98
CA LEU A 60 2.30 -3.65 10.34
C LEU A 60 0.84 -3.67 9.85
N CYS A 61 0.58 -4.23 8.68
CA CYS A 61 -0.78 -4.47 8.20
C CYS A 61 -1.51 -5.42 9.17
N GLU A 62 -0.97 -6.59 9.46
CA GLU A 62 -1.59 -7.57 10.38
C GLU A 62 -1.99 -6.95 11.74
N MET A 63 -1.15 -6.06 12.28
CA MET A 63 -1.43 -5.39 13.55
C MET A 63 -2.54 -4.33 13.48
N HIS A 64 -2.68 -3.65 12.34
CA HIS A 64 -3.55 -2.47 12.22
C HIS A 64 -4.79 -2.69 11.34
N SER A 65 -4.88 -3.80 10.62
CA SER A 65 -5.88 -4.04 9.58
C SER A 65 -6.70 -5.31 9.76
N ALA A 66 -6.95 -5.72 11.02
CA ALA A 66 -7.73 -6.93 11.35
C ALA A 66 -9.13 -7.01 10.71
N TYR A 67 -9.68 -5.88 10.25
CA TYR A 67 -10.96 -5.76 9.57
C TYR A 67 -10.88 -5.72 8.04
N LEU A 68 -9.67 -5.62 7.45
CA LEU A 68 -9.50 -5.67 6.00
C LEU A 68 -9.49 -7.13 5.52
N PRO A 69 -10.11 -7.45 4.37
CA PRO A 69 -9.99 -8.75 3.75
C PRO A 69 -8.55 -9.00 3.26
N ASP A 70 -8.19 -10.27 3.12
CA ASP A 70 -6.83 -10.71 2.77
C ASP A 70 -6.32 -10.05 1.47
N SER A 71 -7.19 -9.93 0.46
CA SER A 71 -6.90 -9.26 -0.80
C SER A 71 -6.57 -7.78 -0.64
N GLU A 72 -7.25 -7.06 0.25
CA GLU A 72 -6.96 -5.66 0.53
C GLU A 72 -5.67 -5.49 1.34
N ARG A 73 -5.35 -6.45 2.22
CA ARG A 73 -4.07 -6.45 2.94
C ARG A 73 -2.90 -6.66 1.98
N GLU A 74 -3.02 -7.62 1.06
CA GLU A 74 -2.01 -7.82 0.01
C GLU A 74 -1.85 -6.60 -0.88
N GLN A 75 -2.96 -5.97 -1.30
CA GLN A 75 -2.93 -4.72 -2.05
C GLN A 75 -2.23 -3.61 -1.26
N MET A 76 -2.53 -3.45 0.03
CA MET A 76 -1.91 -2.44 0.87
C MET A 76 -0.40 -2.65 1.00
N VAL A 77 0.04 -3.90 1.21
CA VAL A 77 1.46 -4.23 1.25
C VAL A 77 2.13 -3.88 -0.07
N ASN A 78 1.52 -4.20 -1.21
CA ASN A 78 2.08 -3.85 -2.52
C ASN A 78 2.18 -2.33 -2.70
N GLU A 79 1.10 -1.57 -2.49
CA GLU A 79 1.11 -0.11 -2.65
C GLU A 79 2.15 0.57 -1.74
N ILE A 80 2.34 0.08 -0.50
CA ILE A 80 3.37 0.62 0.40
C ILE A 80 4.77 0.33 -0.13
N MET A 81 5.02 -0.88 -0.64
CA MET A 81 6.32 -1.23 -1.21
C MET A 81 6.63 -0.35 -2.43
N ASP A 82 5.65 -0.10 -3.30
CA ASP A 82 5.83 0.71 -4.51
C ASP A 82 6.19 2.17 -4.13
N GLU A 83 5.52 2.74 -3.12
CA GLU A 83 5.83 4.06 -2.56
C GLU A 83 7.26 4.13 -1.99
N MET A 84 7.71 3.09 -1.28
CA MET A 84 9.06 3.03 -0.70
C MET A 84 10.18 3.01 -1.76
N TYR A 85 9.88 2.54 -2.98
CA TYR A 85 10.80 2.56 -4.12
C TYR A 85 10.67 3.81 -5.00
N GLY A 86 9.74 4.71 -4.69
CA GLY A 86 9.47 5.90 -5.51
C GLY A 86 8.63 5.62 -6.77
N PHE A 87 8.15 4.38 -6.95
CA PHE A 87 7.17 4.03 -7.97
C PHE A 87 5.77 4.29 -7.39
N GLY A 88 5.35 5.56 -7.36
CA GLY A 88 3.94 5.88 -7.11
C GLY A 88 3.00 5.22 -8.15
N PRO A 89 1.72 5.63 -8.26
CA PRO A 89 0.68 5.01 -9.12
C PRO A 89 0.89 5.09 -10.66
N LEU A 90 2.12 4.89 -11.16
CA LEU A 90 2.56 4.99 -12.56
C LEU A 90 2.88 3.64 -13.22
N GLU A 91 2.53 2.51 -12.61
CA GLU A 91 2.75 1.17 -13.21
C GLU A 91 2.23 0.97 -14.66
N PRO A 92 1.19 1.65 -15.19
CA PRO A 92 0.82 1.43 -16.59
C PRO A 92 1.85 1.92 -17.62
N LEU A 93 2.84 2.73 -17.22
CA LEU A 93 3.84 3.32 -18.13
C LEU A 93 5.21 2.62 -18.10
N MET A 94 5.44 1.66 -17.20
CA MET A 94 6.74 1.00 -17.02
C MET A 94 6.80 -0.43 -17.57
N ASN A 95 5.83 -0.80 -18.41
CA ASN A 95 5.91 -1.98 -19.28
C ASN A 95 6.54 -1.66 -20.64
N ASP A 96 7.27 -0.55 -20.76
CA ASP A 96 8.06 -0.24 -21.95
C ASP A 96 9.51 -0.76 -21.78
N PRO A 97 9.93 -1.79 -22.54
CA PRO A 97 11.31 -2.28 -22.52
C PRO A 97 12.34 -1.30 -23.11
N GLU A 98 11.97 -0.09 -23.56
CA GLU A 98 12.92 0.95 -23.98
C GLU A 98 13.39 1.90 -22.86
N VAL A 99 12.94 1.74 -21.61
CA VAL A 99 13.44 2.54 -20.47
C VAL A 99 14.24 1.68 -19.50
N SER A 100 15.20 0.95 -20.04
CA SER A 100 16.40 0.50 -19.33
C SER A 100 17.61 1.14 -20.00
N ASP A 101 18.40 1.89 -19.24
CA ASP A 101 19.84 1.97 -19.50
C ASP A 101 20.48 0.73 -18.84
#